data_AF-A0A2V9LLL6-F1
#
_entry.id   AF-A0A2V9LLL6-F1
#
_cell.length_a   1.000
_cell.length_b   1.000
_cell.length_c   1.000
_cell.angle_alpha   90.00
_cell.angle_beta   90.00
_cell.angle_gamma   90.00
#
_symmetry.space_group_name_H-M   'P 1'
#
loop_
_entity.id
_entity.type
_entity.pdbx_description
1 polymer ?
#
loop_
_entity_poly.entity_id
_entity_poly.type
_entity_poly.pdbx_seq_one_letter_code
_entity_poly.pdbx_strand_id
1 'polypeptide(L)' 'MLDSKEQEAREALDAHVREVVRWHFDPATGCPFWLEYARRLGWDPREQIRSFEDLARLGWFQDDWLR' A
#
# COMPACT_ATOMS: atom_id res chain seq x y z
N MET A 1 -14.17 -25.92 4.72
CA MET A 1 -12.87 -25.90 5.45
C MET A 1 -11.76 -25.21 4.65
N LEU A 2 -11.79 -25.23 3.31
CA LEU A 2 -10.87 -24.44 2.46
C LEU A 2 -11.16 -22.94 2.58
N ASP A 3 -12.43 -22.55 2.54
CA ASP A 3 -12.87 -21.15 2.61
C ASP A 3 -12.38 -20.41 3.87
N SER A 4 -12.27 -21.08 5.02
CA SER A 4 -11.78 -20.46 6.26
C SER A 4 -10.27 -20.16 6.21
N LYS A 5 -9.47 -21.05 5.62
CA LYS A 5 -8.02 -20.80 5.48
C LYS A 5 -7.73 -19.71 4.46
N GLU A 6 -8.51 -19.67 3.38
CA GLU A 6 -8.41 -18.61 2.38
C GLU A 6 -8.79 -17.24 2.96
N GLN A 7 -9.85 -17.20 3.77
CA GLN A 7 -10.26 -15.97 4.47
C GLN A 7 -9.19 -15.50 5.46
N GLU A 8 -8.65 -16.39 6.29
CA GLU A 8 -7.56 -16.07 7.24
C GLU A 8 -6.32 -15.54 6.51
N ALA A 9 -5.93 -16.18 5.40
CA ALA A 9 -4.80 -15.75 4.59
C ALA A 9 -5.02 -14.36 3.97
N ARG A 10 -6.26 -14.08 3.51
CA ARG A 10 -6.63 -12.76 2.96
C ARG A 10 -6.59 -11.68 4.03
N GLU A 11 -7.11 -11.95 5.22
CA GLU A 11 -7.08 -11.00 6.34
C GLU A 11 -5.65 -10.69 6.80
N ALA A 12 -4.79 -11.72 6.85
CA ALA A 12 -3.37 -11.54 7.15
C ALA A 12 -2.67 -10.70 6.08
N LEU A 13 -2.96 -10.95 4.79
CA LEU A 13 -2.43 -10.15 3.68
C LEU A 13 -2.87 -8.69 3.79
N ASP A 14 -4.16 -8.44 4.02
CA ASP A 14 -4.70 -7.09 4.15
C ASP A 14 -4.10 -6.36 5.37
N ALA A 15 -3.86 -7.06 6.48
CA ALA A 15 -3.16 -6.51 7.63
C ALA A 15 -1.71 -6.11 7.29
N HIS A 16 -0.99 -6.97 6.58
CA HIS A 16 0.36 -6.69 6.14
C HIS A 16 0.42 -5.51 5.16
N VAL A 17 -0.53 -5.42 4.22
CA VAL A 17 -0.63 -4.29 3.28
C VAL A 17 -0.76 -2.96 4.03
N ARG A 18 -1.64 -2.88 5.03
CA ARG A 18 -1.80 -1.66 5.85
C ARG A 18 -0.53 -1.29 6.60
N GLU A 19 0.25 -2.27 7.05
CA GLU A 19 1.53 -2.05 7.71
C GLU A 19 2.57 -1.48 6.75
N VAL A 20 2.74 -2.11 5.58
CA VAL A 20 3.72 -1.69 4.56
C VAL A 20 3.39 -0.29 4.04
N VAL A 21 2.12 -0.02 3.74
CA VAL A 21 1.67 1.31 3.28
C VAL A 21 1.94 2.36 4.35
N ARG A 22 1.57 2.08 5.62
CA ARG A 22 1.87 3.00 6.72
C ARG A 22 3.35 3.30 6.81
N TRP A 23 4.21 2.30 6.75
CA TRP A 23 5.66 2.49 6.84
C TRP A 23 6.24 3.37 5.71
N HIS A 24 5.85 3.11 4.46
CA HIS A 24 6.41 3.83 3.30
C HIS A 24 5.91 5.27 3.16
N PHE A 25 4.69 5.54 3.63
CA PHE A 25 4.06 6.85 3.51
C PHE A 25 4.06 7.66 4.81
N ASP A 26 4.65 7.15 5.89
CA ASP A 26 4.87 7.92 7.12
C ASP A 26 6.07 8.87 6.96
N PRO A 27 5.94 10.19 7.22
CA PRO A 27 7.05 11.13 7.11
C PRO A 27 8.27 10.82 7.97
N ALA A 28 8.12 10.02 9.05
CA ALA A 28 9.21 9.64 9.94
C ALA A 28 10.01 8.42 9.45
N THR A 29 9.40 7.51 8.68
CA THR A 29 10.04 6.25 8.23
C THR A 29 10.11 6.08 6.71
N GLY A 30 9.26 6.79 5.98
CA GLY A 30 9.09 6.68 4.54
C GLY A 30 10.26 7.28 3.76
N CYS A 31 10.51 6.76 2.56
CA CYS A 31 11.53 7.31 1.68
C CYS A 31 11.01 8.57 0.95
N PRO A 32 11.88 9.53 0.59
CA PRO A 32 11.47 10.77 -0.07
C PRO A 32 10.65 10.54 -1.35
N PHE A 33 10.95 9.48 -2.09
CA PHE A 33 10.20 9.12 -3.31
C PHE A 33 8.71 8.87 -3.02
N TRP A 34 8.38 8.03 -2.04
CA TRP A 34 6.99 7.69 -1.72
C TRP A 34 6.24 8.85 -1.08
N LEU A 35 6.92 9.66 -0.25
CA LEU A 35 6.31 10.86 0.33
C LEU A 35 5.95 11.89 -0.74
N GLU A 36 6.84 12.11 -1.71
CA GLU A 36 6.56 12.97 -2.86
C GLU A 36 5.47 12.39 -3.76
N TYR A 37 5.48 11.07 -3.97
CA TYR A 37 4.43 10.38 -4.70
C TYR A 37 3.05 10.58 -4.07
N ALA A 38 2.92 10.43 -2.75
CA ALA A 38 1.67 10.70 -2.03
C ALA A 38 1.21 12.15 -2.17
N ARG A 39 2.13 13.13 -2.16
CA ARG A 39 1.77 14.54 -2.41
C ARG A 39 1.17 14.75 -3.79
N ARG A 40 1.61 14.01 -4.81
CA ARG A 40 1.09 14.10 -6.19
C ARG A 40 -0.27 13.44 -6.36
N LEU A 41 -0.57 12.42 -5.58
CA LEU A 41 -1.86 11.72 -5.62
C LEU A 41 -3.03 12.60 -5.18
N GLY A 42 -2.79 13.56 -4.27
CA GLY A 42 -3.84 14.43 -3.72
C GLY A 42 -4.73 13.77 -2.67
N TRP A 43 -4.38 12.57 -2.22
CA TRP A 43 -5.01 11.83 -1.12
C TRP A 43 -3.96 11.07 -0.32
N ASP A 44 -4.25 10.74 0.94
CA ASP A 44 -3.33 9.99 1.80
C ASP A 44 -3.50 8.46 1.56
N PRO A 45 -2.47 7.76 1.06
CA PRO A 45 -2.56 6.32 0.85
C PRO A 45 -2.81 5.51 2.11
N ARG A 46 -2.40 6.01 3.26
CA ARG A 46 -2.56 5.34 4.57
C ARG A 46 -4.02 5.29 5.02
N GLU A 47 -4.85 6.22 4.55
CA GLU A 47 -6.28 6.26 4.85
C GLU A 47 -7.12 5.47 3.84
N GLN A 48 -6.66 5.44 2.59
CA GLN A 48 -7.45 4.92 1.47
C GLN A 48 -7.18 3.46 1.16
N ILE A 49 -5.99 2.93 1.50
CA ILE A 49 -5.62 1.53 1.22
C ILE A 49 -5.91 0.66 2.44
N ARG A 50 -6.93 -0.19 2.34
CA ARG A 50 -7.34 -1.08 3.44
C ARG A 50 -7.12 -2.55 3.14
N SER A 51 -7.07 -2.93 1.87
CA SER A 51 -6.80 -4.30 1.41
C SER A 51 -5.76 -4.34 0.30
N PHE A 52 -5.32 -5.55 -0.06
CA PHE A 52 -4.43 -5.75 -1.21
C PHE A 52 -5.01 -5.20 -2.52
N GLU A 53 -6.32 -5.29 -2.71
CA GLU A 53 -6.99 -4.80 -3.92
C GLU A 53 -6.90 -3.28 -4.07
N ASP A 54 -6.91 -2.55 -2.96
CA ASP A 54 -6.80 -1.09 -2.98
C ASP A 54 -5.43 -0.60 -3.49
N LEU A 55 -4.39 -1.45 -3.54
CA LEU A 55 -3.10 -1.10 -4.12
C LEU A 55 -3.22 -0.69 -5.59
N ALA A 56 -4.22 -1.18 -6.31
CA ALA A 56 -4.49 -0.78 -7.69
C ALA A 56 -4.78 0.74 -7.82
N ARG A 57 -5.21 1.41 -6.73
CA ARG A 57 -5.43 2.87 -6.70
C ARG A 57 -4.14 3.67 -6.85
N LEU A 58 -2.98 3.07 -6.55
CA LEU A 58 -1.67 3.66 -6.78
C LEU A 58 -1.30 3.65 -8.29
N GLY A 59 -2.11 3.05 -9.15
CA GLY A 59 -1.84 2.99 -10.58
C GLY A 59 -0.57 2.19 -10.91
N TRP A 60 -0.09 2.39 -12.14
CA TRP A 60 1.02 1.63 -12.68
C TRP A 60 2.36 2.20 -12.23
N PHE A 61 3.20 1.34 -11.66
CA PHE A 61 4.60 1.64 -11.42
C PHE A 61 5.34 1.66 -12.76
N GLN A 62 6.11 2.71 -13.04
CA GLN A 62 6.85 2.85 -14.29
C GLN A 62 8.30 2.38 -14.09
N ASP A 63 8.80 1.53 -14.98
CA ASP A 63 10.19 1.04 -14.94
C ASP A 63 11.24 2.17 -14.89
N ASP A 64 10.94 3.31 -15.52
CA ASP A 64 11.80 4.49 -15.53
C ASP A 64 12.04 5.09 -14.13
N TRP A 65 11.23 4.76 -13.13
CA TRP A 65 11.40 5.26 -11.76
C TRP A 65 12.57 4.62 -11.02
N LEU A 66 13.15 3.52 -11.55
CA LEU A 66 14.26 2.79 -10.96
C LEU A 66 15.63 3.12 -11.59
N ARG A 67 15.69 4.05 -12.55
CA ARG A 67 16.91 4.39 -13.30
C ARG A 67 17.66 5.59 -12.74
#